data_AF-A0A6P7H9J3-F1
#
_entry.id   AF-A0A6P7H9J3-F1
#
_cell.length_a   1.000
_cell.length_b   1.000
_cell.length_c   1.000
_cell.angle_alpha   90.00
_cell.angle_beta   90.00
_cell.angle_gamma   90.00
#
_symmetry.space_group_name_H-M   'P 1'
#
loop_
_entity.id
_entity.type
_entity.pdbx_description
1 polymer ?
#
loop_
_entity_poly.entity_id
_entity_poly.type
_entity_poly.pdbx_seq_one_letter_code
_entity_poly.pdbx_strand_id
1 'polypeptide(L)'
;FPDCIYATASVVGITAGNHRLWAHRTYKAKLPLRIFLMLMQTTTIQNNIYVWARDHRLHHKYTDTAADPHNSNRGFFFSHVGWLLMKKNPEVKNKGKNIDMSDVAADPVVQFQIK
;
A
#
# COMPACT_ATOMS: atom_id res chain seq x y z
N PHE A 1 -4.92 12.69 24.72
CA PHE A 1 -3.51 12.30 24.46
C PHE A 1 -3.33 10.90 23.86
N PRO A 2 -4.10 9.84 24.22
CA PRO A 2 -3.98 8.51 23.60
C PRO A 2 -4.22 8.52 22.09
N ASP A 3 -5.16 9.35 21.63
CA ASP A 3 -5.52 9.46 20.21
C ASP A 3 -4.35 9.91 19.32
N CYS A 4 -3.50 10.79 19.86
CA CYS A 4 -2.30 11.25 19.16
C CYS A 4 -1.27 10.13 18.98
N ILE A 5 -1.15 9.24 19.97
CA ILE A 5 -0.26 8.07 19.91
C ILE A 5 -0.76 7.12 18.83
N TYR A 6 -2.06 6.82 18.83
CA TYR A 6 -2.69 5.97 17.83
C TYR A 6 -2.53 6.52 16.40
N ALA A 7 -2.80 7.82 16.21
CA ALA A 7 -2.64 8.48 14.92
C ALA A 7 -1.19 8.44 14.43
N THR A 8 -0.23 8.77 15.30
CA THR A 8 1.20 8.74 14.97
C THR A 8 1.65 7.34 14.59
N ALA A 9 1.22 6.34 15.36
CA ALA A 9 1.59 4.95 15.12
C ALA A 9 1.04 4.46 13.77
N SER A 10 -0.21 4.80 13.44
CA SER A 10 -0.83 4.48 12.14
C SER A 10 -0.07 5.14 10.98
N VAL A 11 0.34 6.41 11.12
CA VAL A 11 1.16 7.12 10.11
C VAL A 11 2.51 6.42 9.92
N VAL A 12 3.14 5.94 11.00
CA VAL A 12 4.39 5.17 10.91
C VAL A 12 4.18 3.86 10.16
N GLY A 13 3.08 3.14 10.43
CA GLY A 13 2.72 1.92 9.71
C GLY A 13 2.62 2.10 8.19
N ILE A 14 1.99 3.19 7.74
CA ILE A 14 1.91 3.52 6.31
C ILE A 14 3.26 4.00 5.76
N THR A 15 3.86 4.99 6.39
CA THR A 15 5.01 5.71 5.81
C THR A 15 6.30 4.92 5.91
N ALA A 16 6.64 4.39 7.09
CA ALA A 16 7.84 3.60 7.28
C ALA A 16 7.64 2.16 6.81
N GLY A 17 6.46 1.58 7.03
CA GLY A 17 6.09 0.23 6.59
C GLY A 17 5.70 0.18 5.12
N ASN A 18 4.41 0.27 4.83
CA ASN A 18 3.83 0.05 3.50
C ASN A 18 4.60 0.75 2.38
N HIS A 19 4.86 2.05 2.57
CA HIS A 19 5.47 2.90 1.56
C HIS A 19 6.97 2.60 1.39
N ARG A 20 7.78 2.83 2.44
CA ARG A 20 9.24 2.79 2.32
C ARG A 20 9.83 1.38 2.37
N LEU A 21 9.30 0.50 3.22
CA LEU A 21 9.82 -0.86 3.39
C LEU A 21 9.29 -1.79 2.30
N TRP A 22 7.97 -1.97 2.23
CA TRP A 22 7.38 -3.00 1.36
C TRP A 22 7.18 -2.53 -0.09
N ALA A 23 6.71 -1.31 -0.34
CA ALA A 23 6.49 -0.87 -1.72
C ALA A 23 7.80 -0.47 -2.43
N HIS A 24 8.67 0.31 -1.78
CA HIS A 24 9.90 0.82 -2.41
C HIS A 24 11.21 0.12 -2.02
N ARG A 25 11.21 -0.77 -1.03
CA ARG A 25 12.42 -1.49 -0.58
C ARG A 25 13.60 -0.56 -0.25
N THR A 26 13.33 0.63 0.29
CA THR A 26 14.35 1.66 0.55
C THR A 26 15.29 1.33 1.71
N TYR A 27 14.92 0.36 2.55
CA TYR A 27 15.75 -0.15 3.63
C TYR A 27 15.39 -1.61 3.95
N LYS A 28 16.24 -2.26 4.75
CA LYS A 28 16.00 -3.62 5.27
C LYS A 28 15.65 -3.55 6.75
N ALA A 29 14.64 -4.32 7.17
CA ALA A 29 14.20 -4.40 8.55
C ALA A 29 14.35 -5.84 9.08
N LYS A 30 14.82 -5.97 10.33
CA LYS A 30 14.80 -7.26 11.04
C LYS A 30 13.38 -7.62 11.45
N LEU A 31 13.15 -8.89 11.78
CA LEU A 31 11.84 -9.43 12.11
C LEU A 31 11.05 -8.61 13.16
N PRO A 32 11.64 -8.14 14.28
CA PRO A 32 10.88 -7.37 15.27
C PRO A 32 10.28 -6.07 14.70
N LEU A 33 11.06 -5.33 13.91
CA LEU A 33 10.59 -4.10 13.28
C LEU A 33 9.52 -4.39 12.21
N ARG A 34 9.66 -5.48 11.44
CA ARG A 34 8.65 -5.89 10.46
C ARG A 34 7.31 -6.22 11.11
N ILE A 35 7.33 -6.96 12.22
CA ILE A 35 6.12 -7.27 12.99
C ILE A 35 5.50 -6.00 13.53
N PHE A 36 6.30 -5.13 14.16
CA PHE A 36 5.83 -3.85 14.68
C PHE A 36 5.15 -3.01 13.60
N LEU A 37 5.80 -2.81 12.45
CA LEU A 37 5.24 -2.04 11.34
C LEU A 37 3.97 -2.67 10.75
N MET A 38 3.90 -4.00 10.68
CA MET A 38 2.70 -4.71 10.22
C MET A 38 1.51 -4.47 11.16
N LEU A 39 1.73 -4.55 12.48
CA LEU A 39 0.68 -4.26 13.46
C LEU A 39 0.20 -2.80 13.33
N MET A 40 1.12 -1.84 13.25
CA MET A 40 0.78 -0.42 13.10
C MET A 40 0.12 -0.11 11.75
N GLN A 41 0.44 -0.85 10.70
CA GLN A 41 -0.24 -0.71 9.43
C GLN A 41 -1.66 -1.29 9.49
N THR A 42 -1.87 -2.38 10.22
CA THR A 42 -3.17 -3.04 10.35
C THR A 42 -4.23 -2.11 10.96
N THR A 43 -3.84 -1.20 11.86
CA THR A 43 -4.74 -0.21 12.46
C THR A 43 -5.23 0.87 11.48
N THR A 44 -4.64 0.97 10.29
CA THR A 44 -4.95 2.02 9.30
C THR A 44 -6.16 1.68 8.42
N ILE A 45 -6.51 0.39 8.31
CA ILE A 45 -7.63 -0.10 7.49
C ILE A 45 -7.46 0.29 5.99
N GLN A 46 -6.22 0.44 5.50
CA GLN A 46 -5.92 0.78 4.11
C GLN A 46 -5.61 -0.44 3.22
N ASN A 47 -6.36 -1.54 3.38
CA ASN A 47 -6.03 -2.89 2.88
C ASN A 47 -4.77 -3.49 3.52
N ASN A 48 -4.55 -4.79 3.27
CA ASN A 48 -3.31 -5.46 3.68
C ASN A 48 -2.09 -4.95 2.90
N ILE A 49 -0.90 -5.22 3.45
CA ILE A 49 0.39 -4.78 2.92
C ILE A 49 0.56 -5.17 1.44
N TYR A 50 0.16 -6.38 1.05
CA TYR A 50 0.34 -6.87 -0.31
C TYR A 50 -0.48 -6.09 -1.34
N VAL A 51 -1.77 -5.85 -1.05
CA VAL A 51 -2.64 -5.08 -1.94
C VAL A 51 -2.16 -3.63 -2.04
N TRP A 52 -1.83 -3.01 -0.90
CA TRP A 52 -1.34 -1.63 -0.86
C TRP A 52 -0.04 -1.49 -1.64
N ALA A 53 0.95 -2.34 -1.39
CA ALA A 53 2.24 -2.30 -2.08
C ALA A 53 2.10 -2.52 -3.59
N ARG A 54 1.23 -3.44 -4.03
CA ARG A 54 0.95 -3.66 -5.45
C ARG A 54 0.38 -2.40 -6.10
N ASP A 55 -0.68 -1.83 -5.50
CA ASP A 55 -1.35 -0.66 -6.04
C ASP A 55 -0.42 0.56 -6.06
N HIS A 56 0.42 0.73 -5.03
CA HIS A 56 1.41 1.80 -4.95
C HIS A 56 2.52 1.66 -6.01
N ARG A 57 3.07 0.45 -6.19
CA ARG A 57 4.03 0.17 -7.28
C ARG A 57 3.42 0.42 -8.65
N LEU A 58 2.15 0.05 -8.84
CA LEU A 58 1.43 0.29 -10.08
C LEU A 58 1.21 1.79 -10.33
N HIS A 59 0.80 2.54 -9.30
CA HIS A 59 0.66 3.99 -9.34
C HIS A 59 1.96 4.66 -9.79
N HIS A 60 3.10 4.33 -9.20
CA HIS A 60 4.39 4.90 -9.60
C HIS A 60 4.81 4.52 -11.02
N LYS A 61 4.49 3.31 -11.47
CA LYS A 61 4.89 2.85 -12.80
C LYS A 61 4.04 3.45 -13.93
N TYR A 62 2.78 3.75 -13.67
CA TYR A 62 1.82 4.19 -14.68
C TYR A 62 1.06 5.46 -14.27
N THR A 63 1.73 6.34 -13.52
CA THR A 63 1.17 7.58 -12.98
C THR A 63 0.38 8.34 -14.04
N ASP A 64 -0.79 8.84 -13.65
CA ASP A 64 -1.65 9.69 -14.49
C ASP A 64 -2.22 9.01 -15.77
N THR A 65 -2.09 7.70 -15.89
CA THR A 65 -2.70 6.89 -16.95
C THR A 65 -3.96 6.14 -16.49
N ALA A 66 -4.65 5.45 -17.39
CA ALA A 66 -5.78 4.58 -17.03
C ALA A 66 -5.40 3.41 -16.10
N ALA A 67 -4.12 3.05 -16.03
CA ALA A 67 -3.60 2.00 -15.16
C ALA A 67 -3.24 2.48 -13.74
N ASP A 68 -3.25 3.79 -13.50
CA ASP A 68 -3.09 4.37 -12.17
C ASP A 68 -4.38 4.18 -11.34
N PRO A 69 -4.34 3.47 -10.20
CA PRO A 69 -5.51 3.27 -9.34
C PRO A 69 -6.23 4.57 -8.94
N HIS A 70 -5.48 5.65 -8.75
CA HIS A 70 -5.99 6.94 -8.29
C HIS A 70 -5.51 8.09 -9.21
N ASN A 71 -5.56 7.83 -10.52
CA ASN A 71 -5.23 8.76 -11.60
C ASN A 71 -5.73 10.20 -11.34
N SER A 72 -4.79 11.14 -11.21
CA SER A 72 -5.09 12.54 -10.91
C SER A 72 -5.78 13.30 -12.06
N ASN A 73 -5.60 12.86 -13.32
CA ASN A 73 -6.28 13.43 -14.49
C ASN A 73 -7.81 13.26 -14.47
N ARG A 74 -8.34 12.39 -13.59
CA ARG A 74 -9.78 12.24 -13.37
C ARG A 74 -10.33 13.22 -12.33
N GLY A 75 -9.51 14.15 -11.85
CA GLY A 75 -9.87 15.22 -10.93
C GLY A 75 -9.62 14.91 -9.46
N PHE A 76 -9.70 15.96 -8.64
CA PHE A 76 -9.44 15.92 -7.20
C PHE A 76 -10.30 14.88 -6.47
N PHE A 77 -11.62 14.89 -6.70
CA PHE A 77 -12.53 13.99 -6.00
C PHE A 77 -12.21 12.52 -6.29
N PHE A 78 -11.91 12.18 -7.55
CA PHE A 78 -11.57 10.82 -7.93
C PHE A 78 -10.28 10.35 -7.26
N SER A 79 -9.20 11.13 -7.38
CA SER A 79 -7.88 10.77 -6.83
C SER A 79 -7.86 10.77 -5.30
N HIS A 80 -8.68 11.59 -4.65
CA HIS A 80 -8.75 11.66 -3.20
C HIS A 80 -9.51 10.49 -2.56
N VAL A 81 -10.72 10.19 -3.03
CA VAL A 81 -11.58 9.14 -2.44
C VAL A 81 -12.45 8.40 -3.45
N GLY A 82 -12.82 9.06 -4.56
CA GLY A 82 -13.74 8.49 -5.54
C GLY A 82 -13.28 7.15 -6.12
N TRP A 83 -11.97 6.93 -6.26
CA TRP A 83 -11.41 5.67 -6.74
C TRP A 83 -11.72 4.45 -5.86
N LEU A 84 -11.97 4.65 -4.56
CA LEU A 84 -12.37 3.60 -3.61
C LEU A 84 -13.85 3.25 -3.74
N LEU A 85 -14.66 4.14 -4.30
CA LEU A 85 -16.13 4.03 -4.34
C LEU A 85 -16.63 3.43 -5.66
N MET A 86 -15.73 3.02 -6.55
CA MET A 86 -16.08 2.43 -7.85
C MET A 86 -15.19 1.25 -8.21
N LYS A 87 -15.64 0.49 -9.21
CA LYS A 87 -14.83 -0.59 -9.78
C LYS A 87 -13.56 0.00 -10.40
N LYS A 88 -12.42 -0.62 -10.11
CA LYS A 88 -11.13 -0.29 -10.73
C LYS A 88 -11.23 -0.39 -12.26
N ASN A 89 -10.59 0.55 -12.96
CA ASN A 89 -10.44 0.50 -14.42
C ASN A 89 -9.81 -0.85 -14.83
N PRO A 90 -10.27 -1.50 -15.92
CA PRO A 90 -9.67 -2.75 -16.42
C PRO A 90 -8.15 -2.69 -16.57
N GLU A 91 -7.59 -1.53 -16.96
CA GLU A 91 -6.14 -1.33 -17.11
C GLU A 91 -5.39 -1.48 -15.80
N VAL A 92 -5.98 -1.08 -14.66
CA VAL A 92 -5.39 -1.31 -13.33
C VAL A 92 -5.19 -2.80 -13.07
N LYS A 93 -6.16 -3.64 -13.47
CA LYS A 93 -6.06 -5.10 -13.33
C LYS A 93 -5.08 -5.70 -14.34
N ASN A 94 -5.15 -5.27 -15.59
CA ASN A 94 -4.31 -5.80 -16.67
C ASN A 94 -2.83 -5.51 -16.41
N LYS A 95 -2.48 -4.25 -16.12
CA LYS A 95 -1.11 -3.85 -15.83
C LYS A 95 -0.65 -4.28 -14.44
N GLY A 96 -1.56 -4.40 -13.48
CA GLY A 96 -1.31 -4.91 -12.13
C GLY A 96 -0.74 -6.33 -12.09
N LYS A 97 -1.09 -7.19 -13.06
CA LYS A 97 -0.52 -8.55 -13.19
C LYS A 97 0.98 -8.55 -13.48
N ASN A 98 1.50 -7.46 -14.05
CA ASN A 98 2.90 -7.32 -14.47
C ASN A 98 3.76 -6.59 -13.42
N ILE A 99 3.21 -6.34 -12.22
CA ILE A 99 3.97 -5.82 -11.09
C ILE A 99 4.62 -7.00 -10.38
N ASP A 100 5.95 -7.02 -10.33
CA ASP A 100 6.69 -7.97 -9.51
C ASP A 100 6.33 -7.75 -8.04
N MET A 101 5.81 -8.81 -7.41
CA MET A 101 5.44 -8.87 -6.00
C MET A 101 6.11 -10.06 -5.29
N SER A 102 7.08 -10.71 -5.94
CA SER A 102 7.74 -11.92 -5.42
C SER A 102 8.38 -11.70 -4.04
N ASP A 103 8.97 -10.53 -3.83
CA ASP A 103 9.57 -10.12 -2.56
C ASP A 103 8.54 -9.98 -1.43
N VAL A 104 7.39 -9.38 -1.72
CA VAL A 104 6.32 -9.15 -0.75
C VAL A 104 5.59 -10.47 -0.48
N ALA A 105 5.46 -11.31 -1.50
CA ALA A 105 4.91 -12.66 -1.38
C ALA A 105 5.81 -13.58 -0.53
N ALA A 106 7.13 -13.44 -0.64
CA ALA A 106 8.09 -14.23 0.13
C ALA A 106 8.23 -13.78 1.60
N ASP A 107 7.69 -12.61 1.97
CA ASP A 107 7.76 -12.07 3.32
C ASP A 107 6.76 -12.81 4.25
N PRO A 108 7.21 -13.62 5.24
CA PRO A 108 6.30 -14.36 6.12
C PRO A 108 5.44 -13.47 7.02
N VAL A 109 5.89 -12.24 7.33
CA VAL A 109 5.09 -11.27 8.10
C VAL A 109 3.94 -10.75 7.25
N VAL A 110 4.19 -10.50 5.97
CA VAL A 110 3.12 -10.12 5.03
C VAL A 110 2.16 -11.28 4.79
N GLN A 111 2.67 -12.50 4.61
CA GLN A 111 1.83 -13.69 4.47
C GLN A 111 0.99 -13.98 5.70
N PHE A 112 1.50 -13.67 6.90
CA PHE A 112 0.72 -13.76 8.12
C PHE A 112 -0.46 -12.78 8.11
N GLN A 113 -0.25 -11.53 7.69
CA GLN A 113 -1.30 -10.51 7.69
C GLN A 113 -2.42 -10.75 6.65
N ILE A 114 -2.11 -11.46 5.56
CA ILE A 114 -3.10 -11.75 4.50
C ILE A 114 -4.11 -12.81 4.96
N LYS A 115 -3.72 -13.70 5.89
CA LYS A 115 -4.56 -14.78 6.40
C LYS A 115 -5.60 -14.28 7.39
#